data_AF-A0A381NNC6-F1
#
_entry.id   AF-A0A381NNC6-F1
#
_cell.length_a   1.000
_cell.length_b   1.000
_cell.length_c   1.000
_cell.angle_alpha   90.00
_cell.angle_beta   90.00
_cell.angle_gamma   90.00
#
_symmetry.space_group_name_H-M   'P 1'
#
loop_
_entity.id
_entity.type
_entity.pdbx_description
1 polymer ?
#
loop_
_entity_poly.entity_id
_entity_poly.type
_entity_poly.pdbx_seq_one_letter_code
_entity_poly.pdbx_strand_id
1 'polypeptide(L)'
;MTNTHYNKYKDTIKKVARRNYRKRVAWLNDYLADESCVHCGESETVCLKFYPHDVEIRKQTKRKGMNQESRKDVIELIEKSRIVCSNCWIKLDYDLIDPKYSFLS
;
A
#
# COMPACT_ATOMS: atom_id res chain seq x y z
N MET A 1 -13.43 19.10 -33.89
CA MET A 1 -14.38 17.96 -33.96
C MET A 1 -14.54 17.38 -32.56
N THR A 2 -15.72 17.51 -31.96
CA THR A 2 -16.02 16.88 -30.68
C THR A 2 -16.05 15.37 -30.87
N ASN A 3 -15.22 14.65 -30.13
CA ASN A 3 -15.19 13.19 -30.19
C ASN A 3 -16.52 12.68 -29.60
N THR A 4 -17.53 12.48 -30.47
CA THR A 4 -18.92 12.14 -30.14
C THR A 4 -19.02 10.89 -29.29
N HIS A 5 -18.10 9.95 -29.50
CA HIS A 5 -17.96 8.76 -28.67
C HIS A 5 -17.50 9.11 -27.24
N TYR A 6 -16.46 9.94 -27.10
CA TYR A 6 -16.01 10.41 -25.78
C TYR A 6 -17.14 11.12 -25.03
N ASN A 7 -17.85 12.04 -25.68
CA ASN A 7 -18.95 12.78 -25.04
C ASN A 7 -20.10 11.88 -24.58
N LYS A 8 -20.41 10.81 -25.33
CA LYS A 8 -21.43 9.82 -24.97
C LYS A 8 -21.02 8.96 -23.77
N TYR A 9 -19.75 8.58 -23.67
CA TYR A 9 -19.29 7.60 -22.67
C TYR A 9 -18.44 8.20 -21.53
N LYS A 10 -18.16 9.51 -21.53
CA LYS A 10 -17.28 10.18 -20.56
C LYS A 10 -17.62 9.86 -19.10
N ASP A 11 -18.90 9.81 -18.76
CA ASP A 11 -19.35 9.59 -17.38
C ASP A 11 -19.20 8.13 -16.98
N THR A 12 -19.48 7.21 -17.91
CA THR A 12 -19.21 5.78 -17.75
C THR A 12 -17.71 5.53 -17.56
N ILE A 13 -16.86 6.14 -18.39
CA ILE A 13 -15.39 6.03 -18.30
C ILE A 13 -14.92 6.52 -16.92
N LYS A 14 -15.38 7.69 -16.47
CA LYS A 14 -15.07 8.22 -15.13
C LYS A 14 -15.54 7.29 -14.00
N LYS A 15 -16.76 6.75 -14.09
CA LYS A 15 -17.33 5.84 -13.08
C LYS A 15 -16.52 4.54 -12.98
N VAL A 16 -16.16 3.94 -14.13
CA VAL A 16 -15.36 2.72 -14.18
C VAL A 16 -13.94 2.97 -13.65
N ALA A 17 -13.31 4.09 -14.03
CA ALA A 17 -11.99 4.47 -13.54
C ALA A 17 -11.96 4.62 -12.00
N ARG A 18 -12.95 5.32 -11.42
CA ARG A 18 -13.10 5.46 -9.96
C ARG A 18 -13.32 4.12 -9.27
N ARG A 19 -14.17 3.25 -9.82
CA ARG A 19 -14.41 1.90 -9.29
C ARG A 19 -13.11 1.08 -9.26
N ASN A 20 -12.36 1.10 -10.36
CA ASN A 20 -11.10 0.36 -10.47
C ASN A 20 -10.04 0.93 -9.51
N TYR A 21 -9.95 2.25 -9.35
CA TYR A 21 -9.06 2.86 -8.35
C TYR A 21 -9.40 2.37 -6.93
N ARG A 22 -10.68 2.40 -6.53
CA ARG A 22 -11.12 1.93 -5.21
C ARG A 22 -10.76 0.47 -4.98
N LYS A 23 -10.97 -0.41 -5.97
CA LYS A 23 -10.57 -1.82 -5.86
C LYS A 23 -9.07 -2.01 -5.66
N ARG A 24 -8.24 -1.19 -6.33
CA ARG A 24 -6.78 -1.25 -6.16
C ARG A 24 -6.35 -0.82 -4.76
N VAL A 25 -6.97 0.22 -4.21
CA VAL A 25 -6.73 0.66 -2.83
C VAL A 25 -7.21 -0.39 -1.83
N ALA A 26 -8.43 -0.91 -2.02
CA ALA A 26 -9.01 -1.93 -1.16
C ALA A 26 -8.12 -3.17 -1.05
N TRP A 27 -7.50 -3.61 -2.15
CA TRP A 27 -6.61 -4.77 -2.12
C TRP A 27 -5.46 -4.67 -1.09
N LEU A 28 -4.83 -3.50 -0.92
CA LEU A 28 -3.80 -3.33 0.12
C LEU A 28 -4.41 -3.29 1.52
N ASN A 29 -5.59 -2.68 1.67
CA ASN A 29 -6.27 -2.64 2.96
C ASN A 29 -6.73 -4.04 3.39
N ASP A 30 -7.24 -4.84 2.45
CA ASP A 30 -7.65 -6.22 2.67
C ASP A 30 -6.42 -7.07 3.08
N TYR A 31 -5.26 -6.85 2.44
CA TYR A 31 -4.01 -7.48 2.85
C TYR A 31 -3.60 -7.11 4.28
N LEU A 32 -3.73 -5.84 4.64
CA LEU A 32 -3.36 -5.31 5.96
C LEU A 32 -4.43 -5.54 7.05
N ALA A 33 -5.58 -6.13 6.72
CA ALA A 33 -6.70 -6.27 7.65
C ALA A 33 -6.41 -7.26 8.78
N ASP A 34 -5.65 -8.31 8.46
CA ASP A 34 -5.27 -9.37 9.40
C ASP A 34 -3.83 -9.19 9.93
N GLU A 35 -3.23 -8.04 9.66
CA GLU A 35 -1.83 -7.75 9.98
C GLU A 35 -1.72 -6.80 11.17
N SER A 36 -0.55 -6.81 11.80
CA SER A 36 -0.23 -5.89 12.89
C SER A 36 1.22 -5.46 12.85
N CYS A 37 1.53 -4.35 13.52
CA CYS A 37 2.89 -3.88 13.67
C CYS A 37 3.73 -4.93 14.41
N VAL A 38 4.78 -5.44 13.76
CA VAL A 38 5.66 -6.47 14.33
C VAL A 38 6.35 -6.04 15.64
N HIS A 39 6.42 -4.74 15.92
CA HIS A 39 7.11 -4.20 17.10
C HIS A 39 6.18 -3.85 18.26
N CYS A 40 4.96 -3.37 18.01
CA CYS A 40 4.09 -2.84 19.06
C CYS A 40 2.65 -3.39 19.04
N GLY A 41 2.32 -4.25 18.07
CA GLY A 41 1.00 -4.88 17.98
C GLY A 41 -0.15 -3.97 17.50
N GLU A 42 0.13 -2.72 17.11
CA GLU A 42 -0.87 -1.84 16.47
C GLU A 42 -1.48 -2.55 15.26
N SER A 43 -2.82 -2.56 15.16
CA SER A 43 -3.57 -3.29 14.14
C SER A 43 -4.50 -2.40 13.31
N GLU A 44 -4.59 -1.10 13.62
CA GLU A 44 -5.33 -0.17 12.77
C GLU A 44 -4.69 -0.09 11.38
N THR A 45 -5.37 -0.64 10.36
CA THR A 45 -4.89 -0.70 8.97
C THR A 45 -4.40 0.65 8.43
N VAL A 46 -5.01 1.76 8.85
CA VAL A 46 -4.62 3.11 8.42
C VAL A 46 -3.25 3.53 8.95
N CYS A 47 -2.85 2.98 10.09
CA CYS A 47 -1.58 3.25 10.77
C CYS A 47 -0.43 2.37 10.23
N LEU A 48 -0.76 1.25 9.57
CA LEU A 48 0.19 0.26 9.06
C LEU A 48 0.88 0.68 7.76
N LYS A 49 2.17 0.35 7.68
CA LYS A 49 3.06 0.65 6.56
C LYS A 49 3.98 -0.52 6.27
N PHE A 50 4.39 -0.62 5.01
CA PHE A 50 5.37 -1.60 4.53
C PHE A 50 6.79 -1.02 4.63
N TYR A 51 7.52 -1.27 5.71
CA TYR A 51 8.89 -0.76 5.83
C TYR A 51 9.89 -1.67 5.09
N PRO A 52 10.78 -1.13 4.22
CA PRO A 52 10.97 0.27 3.87
C PRO A 52 10.25 0.72 2.58
N HIS A 53 9.46 -0.17 1.95
CA HIS A 53 8.97 0.02 0.57
C HIS A 53 7.56 0.63 0.42
N ASP A 54 6.95 1.18 1.48
CA ASP A 54 5.54 1.64 1.52
C ASP A 54 5.19 2.60 0.37
N VAL A 55 6.05 3.58 0.13
CA VAL A 55 5.85 4.59 -0.92
C VAL A 55 5.78 3.94 -2.30
N GLU A 56 6.71 3.03 -2.60
CA GLU A 56 6.78 2.37 -3.91
C GLU A 56 5.62 1.38 -4.08
N ILE A 57 5.29 0.58 -3.05
CA ILE A 57 4.14 -0.33 -3.05
C ILE A 57 2.84 0.43 -3.34
N ARG A 58 2.57 1.53 -2.61
CA ARG A 58 1.34 2.32 -2.79
C ARG A 58 1.28 3.01 -4.15
N LYS A 59 2.42 3.50 -4.67
CA LYS A 59 2.52 4.12 -5.99
C LYS A 59 2.26 3.11 -7.11
N GLN A 60 2.90 1.94 -7.06
CA GLN A 60 2.70 0.90 -8.06
C GLN A 60 1.27 0.35 -8.01
N THR A 61 0.73 0.10 -6.82
CA THR A 61 -0.64 -0.41 -6.65
C THR A 61 -1.68 0.50 -7.29
N LYS A 62 -1.52 1.83 -7.20
CA LYS A 62 -2.46 2.78 -7.82
C LYS A 62 -2.42 2.76 -9.35
N ARG A 63 -1.29 2.40 -9.95
CA ARG A 63 -1.01 2.45 -11.40
C ARG A 63 -1.25 1.11 -12.10
N LYS A 64 -0.81 0.00 -11.50
CA LYS A 64 -0.84 -1.32 -12.12
C LYS A 64 -2.24 -1.94 -12.11
N GLY A 65 -2.44 -2.93 -12.96
CA GLY A 65 -3.70 -3.68 -13.05
C GLY A 65 -4.02 -4.48 -11.79
N MET A 66 -5.15 -5.18 -11.78
CA MET A 66 -5.50 -6.12 -10.71
C MET A 66 -5.09 -7.57 -11.02
N ASN A 67 -4.56 -7.83 -12.22
CA ASN A 67 -4.09 -9.18 -12.57
C ASN A 67 -2.81 -9.50 -11.80
N GLN A 68 -2.57 -10.80 -11.57
CA GLN A 68 -1.41 -11.27 -10.80
C GLN A 68 -0.08 -10.90 -11.49
N GLU A 69 -0.01 -11.02 -12.81
CA GLU A 69 1.22 -10.76 -13.56
C GLU A 69 1.70 -9.31 -13.43
N SER A 70 0.79 -8.32 -13.52
CA SER A 70 1.20 -6.92 -13.31
C SER A 70 1.64 -6.64 -11.87
N ARG A 71 1.19 -7.44 -10.90
CA ARG A 71 1.44 -7.21 -9.48
C ARG A 71 2.64 -7.96 -8.93
N LYS A 72 3.32 -8.79 -9.72
CA LYS A 72 4.51 -9.54 -9.28
C LYS A 72 5.51 -8.66 -8.53
N ASP A 73 5.92 -7.53 -9.12
CA ASP A 73 6.88 -6.63 -8.46
C ASP A 73 6.34 -6.00 -7.17
N VAL A 74 5.02 -5.76 -7.08
CA VAL A 74 4.41 -5.21 -5.86
C VAL A 74 4.41 -6.25 -4.75
N ILE A 75 4.09 -7.50 -5.10
CA ILE A 75 4.10 -8.63 -4.17
C ILE A 75 5.52 -8.87 -3.66
N GLU A 76 6.52 -8.86 -4.55
CA GLU A 76 7.92 -9.00 -4.16
C GLU A 76 8.38 -7.90 -3.19
N LEU A 77 7.94 -6.66 -3.40
CA LEU A 77 8.22 -5.56 -2.47
C LEU A 77 7.52 -5.75 -1.12
N ILE A 78 6.29 -6.27 -1.11
CA ILE A 78 5.56 -6.59 0.12
C ILE A 78 6.29 -7.68 0.90
N GLU A 79 6.72 -8.76 0.24
CA GLU A 79 7.45 -9.87 0.85
C GLU A 79 8.81 -9.43 1.45
N LYS A 80 9.47 -8.44 0.83
CA LYS A 80 10.71 -7.84 1.35
C LYS A 80 10.47 -6.80 2.45
N SER A 81 9.22 -6.46 2.73
CA SER A 81 8.86 -5.44 3.72
C SER A 81 8.44 -6.06 5.04
N ARG A 82 8.65 -5.30 6.11
CA ARG A 82 8.08 -5.55 7.44
C ARG A 82 6.85 -4.66 7.63
N ILE A 83 5.80 -5.19 8.25
CA ILE A 83 4.62 -4.40 8.58
C ILE A 83 4.86 -3.70 9.92
N VAL A 84 4.83 -2.37 9.90
CA VAL A 84 5.06 -1.52 11.06
C VAL A 84 4.04 -0.40 11.11
N CYS A 85 3.71 0.08 12.30
CA CYS A 85 2.92 1.29 12.44
C CYS A 85 3.77 2.54 12.13
N SER A 86 3.12 3.68 11.95
CA SER A 86 3.78 4.96 11.67
C SER A 86 4.81 5.37 12.74
N ASN A 87 4.56 5.06 14.01
CA ASN A 87 5.50 5.38 15.09
C ASN A 87 6.73 4.47 15.05
N CYS A 88 6.54 3.17 14.86
CA CYS A 88 7.65 2.22 14.73
C CYS A 88 8.47 2.44 13.46
N TRP A 89 7.85 2.91 12.38
CA TRP A 89 8.58 3.38 11.20
C TRP A 89 9.60 4.45 11.57
N ILE A 90 9.13 5.54 12.22
CA ILE A 90 10.00 6.65 12.62
C ILE A 90 11.13 6.12 13.49
N LYS A 91 10.80 5.30 14.49
CA LYS A 91 11.81 4.72 15.37
C LYS A 91 12.84 3.86 14.61
N LEU A 92 12.44 3.10 13.58
CA LEU A 92 13.37 2.36 12.73
C LEU A 92 14.26 3.27 11.88
N ASP A 93 13.70 4.36 11.35
CA ASP A 93 14.42 5.34 10.53
C ASP A 93 15.48 6.11 11.33
N TYR A 94 15.28 6.21 12.65
CA TYR A 94 16.24 6.77 13.61
C TYR A 94 17.03 5.69 14.39
N ASP A 95 17.02 4.43 13.94
CA ASP A 95 17.74 3.30 14.55
C ASP A 95 17.41 3.02 16.03
N LEU A 96 16.23 3.43 16.52
CA LEU A 96 15.78 3.28 17.91
C LEU A 96 15.19 1.90 18.25
N ILE A 97 14.94 1.05 17.25
CA ILE A 97 14.45 -0.35 17.43
C ILE A 97 15.40 -1.32 16.71
N ASP A 98 16.68 -0.97 16.56
CA ASP A 98 17.67 -1.93 16.07
C ASP A 98 17.95 -2.96 17.19
N PRO A 99 17.83 -4.28 16.93
CA PRO A 99 18.28 -5.32 17.85
C PRO A 99 19.74 -5.16 18.33
N LYS A 100 20.58 -4.42 17.59
CA LYS A 100 21.96 -4.07 17.99
C LYS A 100 22.03 -3.06 19.15
N TYR A 101 20.96 -2.30 19.39
CA TYR A 101 20.90 -1.27 20.43
C TYR A 101 19.82 -1.62 21.47
N SER A 102 20.02 -2.72 22.20
CA SER A 102 19.10 -3.24 23.21
C SER A 102 18.94 -2.38 24.47
N PHE A 103 19.55 -1.18 24.53
CA PHE A 103 19.48 -0.29 25.70
C PHE A 103 18.33 0.73 25.63
N LEU A 104 17.55 0.72 24.54
CA LEU A 104 16.36 1.56 24.36
C LEU A 104 15.03 0.80 24.51
N SER A 105 15.09 -0.48 24.89
CA SER A 105 13.93 -1.31 25.24
C SER A 105 13.70 -1.33 26.74
#